data_AF-A0A849UMI6-F1
#
_entry.id   AF-A0A849UMI6-F1
#
_cell.length_a   1.000
_cell.length_b   1.000
_cell.length_c   1.000
_cell.angle_alpha   90.00
_cell.angle_beta   90.00
_cell.angle_gamma   90.00
#
_symmetry.space_group_name_H-M   'P 1'
#
loop_
_entity.id
_entity.type
_entity.pdbx_description
1 polymer ?
#
loop_
_entity_poly.entity_id
_entity_poly.type
_entity_poly.pdbx_seq_one_letter_code
_entity_poly.pdbx_strand_id
1 'polypeptide(L)'
;MIALLISVIVSAAAVIAARVYHVGLGGEIFGGLAGFLLPLFLIGFIVRKKMTAVQKELQEKLVNGQKQMNRKIQMFQSRPGGNIKQIQRQLEGDQKALISEALVFVDRFEPFKKWSLMMGRQIATMRMQFLYQLKDFEAVDKLLATAGLFTGPMFMEPMTIAMKIARQYEHGELEKLERTFKSHVKWMRGNRGTLLYAVMSWIYMQQGESEKARMLLVKAKDITSDKTLASNWELLANNKDKQFSNAGLGEEWYSLYLEAPPLPKQQRMHGNAHGGRRF
;
A
#
# COMPACT_ATOMS: atom_id res chain seq x y z
N MET A 1 -13.97 6.70 -19.01
CA MET A 1 -14.57 7.86 -19.71
C MET A 1 -15.46 7.44 -20.87
N ILE A 2 -15.01 6.54 -21.74
CA ILE A 2 -15.80 6.07 -22.90
C ILE A 2 -17.15 5.47 -22.48
N ALA A 3 -17.18 4.68 -21.40
CA ALA A 3 -18.43 4.11 -20.89
C ALA A 3 -19.48 5.17 -20.51
N LEU A 4 -19.05 6.26 -19.86
CA LEU A 4 -19.93 7.37 -19.49
C LEU A 4 -20.45 8.09 -20.74
N LEU A 5 -19.58 8.34 -21.73
CA LEU A 5 -19.99 8.96 -22.99
C LEU A 5 -21.04 8.12 -23.74
N ILE A 6 -20.83 6.80 -23.83
CA ILE A 6 -21.80 5.89 -24.44
C ILE A 6 -23.13 5.94 -23.70
N SER A 7 -23.10 5.88 -22.36
CA SER A 7 -24.31 5.99 -21.54
C SER A 7 -25.07 7.30 -21.72
N VAL A 8 -24.38 8.43 -21.84
CA VAL A 8 -25.03 9.72 -22.11
C VAL A 8 -25.68 9.73 -23.48
N ILE A 9 -25.02 9.21 -24.51
CA ILE A 9 -25.58 9.15 -25.87
C ILE A 9 -26.82 8.25 -25.91
N VAL A 10 -26.76 7.07 -25.28
CA VAL A 10 -27.91 6.14 -25.24
C VAL A 10 -29.07 6.73 -24.43
N SER A 11 -28.80 7.42 -23.33
CA SER A 11 -29.81 8.14 -22.56
C SER A 11 -30.49 9.24 -23.39
N ALA A 12 -29.72 10.06 -24.10
CA ALA A 12 -30.25 11.11 -24.97
C ALA A 12 -31.12 10.52 -26.10
N ALA A 13 -30.66 9.44 -26.74
CA ALA A 13 -31.43 8.74 -27.76
C ALA A 13 -32.75 8.16 -27.21
N ALA A 14 -32.73 7.59 -26.01
CA ALA A 14 -33.92 7.06 -25.35
C ALA A 14 -34.94 8.15 -25.01
N VAL A 15 -34.50 9.33 -24.55
CA VAL A 15 -35.38 10.48 -24.29
C VAL A 15 -35.96 11.04 -25.59
N ILE A 16 -35.14 11.17 -26.65
CA ILE A 16 -35.61 11.62 -27.97
C ILE A 16 -36.66 10.65 -28.53
N ALA A 17 -36.41 9.35 -28.46
CA ALA A 17 -37.36 8.34 -28.90
C ALA A 17 -38.67 8.41 -28.10
N ALA A 18 -38.59 8.52 -26.77
CA ALA A 18 -39.77 8.65 -25.91
C ALA A 18 -40.63 9.88 -26.26
N ARG A 19 -39.99 11.02 -26.59
CA ARG A 19 -40.69 12.20 -27.09
C ARG A 19 -41.35 12.01 -28.45
N VAL A 20 -40.65 11.38 -29.40
CA VAL A 20 -41.17 11.12 -30.76
C VAL A 20 -42.38 10.19 -30.72
N TYR A 21 -42.41 9.22 -29.78
CA TYR A 21 -43.53 8.30 -29.61
C TYR A 21 -44.59 8.78 -28.61
N HIS A 22 -44.54 10.04 -28.17
CA HIS A 22 -45.50 10.64 -27.23
C HIS A 22 -45.69 9.83 -25.93
N VAL A 23 -44.60 9.21 -25.45
CA VAL A 23 -44.61 8.52 -24.16
C VAL A 23 -44.80 9.57 -23.07
N GLY A 24 -45.65 9.30 -22.09
CA GLY A 24 -45.89 10.23 -20.98
C GLY A 24 -44.59 10.60 -20.23
N LEU A 25 -44.61 11.73 -19.51
CA LEU A 25 -43.46 12.31 -18.83
C LEU A 25 -42.70 11.31 -17.92
N GLY A 26 -43.41 10.38 -17.26
CA GLY A 26 -42.79 9.31 -16.48
C GLY A 26 -41.99 8.31 -17.31
N GLY A 27 -42.43 8.00 -18.53
CA GLY A 27 -41.71 7.11 -19.44
C GLY A 27 -40.51 7.80 -20.11
N GLU A 28 -40.55 9.10 -20.34
CA GLU A 28 -39.36 9.88 -20.76
C GLU A 28 -38.26 9.82 -19.69
N ILE A 29 -38.62 10.08 -18.43
CA ILE A 29 -37.68 10.03 -17.29
C ILE A 29 -37.12 8.62 -17.12
N PHE A 30 -37.99 7.61 -17.13
CA PHE A 30 -37.56 6.22 -17.00
C PHE A 30 -36.66 5.79 -18.17
N GLY A 31 -37.04 6.12 -19.41
CA GLY A 31 -36.25 5.83 -20.60
C GLY A 31 -34.86 6.48 -20.56
N GLY A 32 -34.78 7.74 -20.11
CA GLY A 32 -33.51 8.43 -19.91
C GLY A 32 -32.64 7.78 -18.84
N LEU A 33 -33.21 7.44 -17.67
CA LEU A 33 -32.48 6.78 -16.58
C LEU A 33 -32.02 5.37 -16.97
N ALA A 34 -32.91 4.56 -17.55
CA ALA A 34 -32.59 3.21 -18.02
C ALA A 34 -31.55 3.26 -19.14
N GLY A 35 -31.71 4.17 -20.11
CA GLY A 35 -30.76 4.40 -21.20
C GLY A 35 -29.38 4.85 -20.73
N PHE A 36 -29.28 5.50 -19.57
CA PHE A 36 -28.00 5.84 -18.97
C PHE A 36 -27.38 4.66 -18.19
N LEU A 37 -28.17 4.07 -17.28
CA LEU A 37 -27.68 3.09 -16.30
C LEU A 37 -27.40 1.72 -16.92
N LEU A 38 -28.24 1.24 -17.86
CA LEU A 38 -28.08 -0.09 -18.44
C LEU A 38 -26.76 -0.22 -19.23
N PRO A 39 -26.40 0.68 -20.17
CA PRO A 39 -25.12 0.59 -20.86
C PRO A 39 -23.94 0.79 -19.90
N LEU A 40 -24.08 1.66 -18.89
CA LEU A 40 -23.01 1.91 -17.92
C LEU A 40 -22.70 0.64 -17.14
N PHE A 41 -23.74 -0.05 -16.69
CA PHE A 41 -23.64 -1.31 -15.97
C PHE A 41 -23.07 -2.42 -16.85
N LEU A 42 -23.58 -2.60 -18.08
CA LEU A 42 -23.12 -3.66 -18.99
C LEU A 42 -21.65 -3.48 -19.39
N ILE A 43 -21.26 -2.27 -19.80
CA ILE A 43 -19.86 -1.96 -20.13
C ILE A 43 -18.99 -2.11 -18.89
N GLY A 44 -19.45 -1.59 -17.74
CA GLY A 44 -18.75 -1.71 -16.46
C GLY A 44 -18.51 -3.17 -16.07
N PHE A 45 -19.51 -4.04 -16.24
CA PHE A 45 -19.41 -5.47 -15.96
C PHE A 45 -18.38 -6.17 -16.86
N ILE A 46 -18.41 -5.90 -18.16
CA ILE A 46 -17.44 -6.49 -19.12
C ILE A 46 -16.02 -6.03 -18.81
N VAL A 47 -15.81 -4.73 -18.59
CA VAL A 47 -14.51 -4.16 -18.25
C VAL A 47 -14.01 -4.73 -16.93
N ARG A 48 -14.87 -4.81 -15.91
CA ARG A 48 -14.53 -5.41 -14.61
C ARG A 48 -14.10 -6.86 -14.76
N LYS A 49 -14.83 -7.68 -15.54
CA LYS A 49 -14.47 -9.09 -15.77
C LYS A 49 -13.08 -9.23 -16.40
N LYS A 50 -12.77 -8.43 -17.44
CA LYS A 50 -11.46 -8.43 -18.10
C LYS A 50 -10.34 -7.92 -17.18
N MET A 51 -10.60 -6.85 -16.44
CA MET A 51 -9.67 -6.28 -15.48
C MET A 51 -9.35 -7.28 -14.35
N THR A 52 -10.36 -7.96 -13.80
CA THR A 52 -10.18 -8.98 -12.77
C THR A 52 -9.35 -10.16 -13.29
N ALA A 53 -9.45 -10.52 -14.57
CA ALA A 53 -8.58 -11.54 -15.16
C ALA A 53 -7.11 -11.10 -15.15
N VAL A 54 -6.80 -9.88 -15.61
CA VAL A 54 -5.44 -9.33 -15.59
C VAL A 54 -4.91 -9.18 -14.17
N GLN A 55 -5.75 -8.76 -13.23
CA GLN A 55 -5.41 -8.68 -11.80
C GLN A 55 -5.08 -10.06 -11.22
N LYS A 56 -5.85 -11.09 -11.58
CA LYS A 56 -5.61 -12.46 -11.14
C LYS A 56 -4.28 -12.99 -11.68
N GLU A 57 -3.95 -12.71 -12.94
CA GLU A 57 -2.66 -13.07 -13.52
C GLU A 57 -1.49 -12.40 -12.78
N LEU A 58 -1.59 -11.10 -12.46
CA LEU A 58 -0.58 -10.41 -11.65
C LEU A 58 -0.45 -11.04 -10.26
N GLN A 59 -1.58 -11.30 -9.59
CA GLN A 59 -1.60 -11.90 -8.27
C GLN A 59 -1.00 -13.31 -8.28
N GLU A 60 -1.30 -14.12 -9.29
CA GLU A 60 -0.73 -15.46 -9.46
C GLU A 60 0.79 -15.38 -9.65
N LYS A 61 1.30 -14.44 -10.46
CA LYS A 61 2.76 -14.23 -10.59
C LYS A 61 3.41 -13.87 -9.26
N LEU A 62 2.85 -12.92 -8.52
CA LEU A 62 3.37 -12.50 -7.22
C LEU A 62 3.33 -13.63 -6.18
N VAL A 63 2.22 -14.35 -6.09
CA VAL A 63 2.06 -15.48 -5.18
C VAL A 63 3.01 -16.62 -5.53
N ASN A 64 3.20 -16.92 -6.83
CA ASN A 64 4.14 -17.95 -7.26
C ASN A 64 5.58 -17.56 -6.97
N GLY A 65 5.96 -16.29 -7.20
CA GLY A 65 7.27 -15.76 -6.81
C GLY A 65 7.49 -15.85 -5.29
N GLN A 66 6.51 -15.44 -4.48
CA GLN A 66 6.58 -15.52 -3.02
C GLN A 66 6.65 -16.97 -2.53
N LYS A 67 5.93 -17.91 -3.16
CA LYS A 67 6.04 -19.35 -2.87
C LYS A 67 7.44 -19.89 -3.14
N GLN A 68 8.07 -19.48 -4.24
CA GLN A 68 9.45 -19.88 -4.56
C GLN A 68 10.42 -19.33 -3.52
N MET A 69 10.28 -18.06 -3.14
CA MET A 69 11.08 -17.43 -2.09
C MET A 69 10.91 -18.14 -0.73
N ASN A 70 9.67 -18.44 -0.34
CA ASN A 70 9.36 -19.18 0.88
C ASN A 70 9.96 -20.60 0.88
N ARG A 71 9.94 -21.30 -0.26
CA ARG A 71 10.62 -22.60 -0.40
C ARG A 71 12.13 -22.46 -0.21
N LYS A 72 12.77 -21.44 -0.77
CA LYS A 72 14.20 -21.17 -0.54
C LYS A 72 14.50 -20.90 0.95
N ILE A 73 13.63 -20.16 1.64
CA ILE A 73 13.73 -19.92 3.09
C ILE A 73 13.60 -21.22 3.89
N GLN A 74 12.63 -22.09 3.57
CA GLN A 74 12.45 -23.38 4.24
C GLN A 74 13.62 -24.35 4.00
N MET A 75 14.12 -24.40 2.76
CA MET A 75 15.34 -25.18 2.44
C MET A 75 16.56 -24.68 3.21
N PHE A 76 16.62 -23.38 3.51
CA PHE A 76 17.67 -22.82 4.33
C PHE A 76 17.52 -23.19 5.81
N GLN A 77 16.33 -23.04 6.38
CA GLN A 77 16.07 -23.42 7.77
C GLN A 77 16.37 -24.90 8.07
N SER A 78 16.23 -25.76 7.06
CA SER A 78 16.53 -27.20 7.16
C SER A 78 18.01 -27.56 6.92
N ARG A 79 18.87 -26.63 6.50
CA ARG A 79 20.31 -26.86 6.25
C ARG A 79 21.17 -26.11 7.28
N PRO A 80 21.57 -26.75 8.40
CA PRO A 80 22.46 -26.13 9.38
C PRO A 80 23.86 -25.92 8.77
N GLY A 81 24.27 -24.66 8.58
CA GLY A 81 25.63 -24.29 8.14
C GLY A 81 25.74 -23.40 6.90
N GLY A 82 24.63 -23.01 6.26
CA GLY A 82 24.67 -22.14 5.08
C GLY A 82 25.04 -20.68 5.38
N ASN A 83 25.71 -20.01 4.44
CA ASN A 83 26.07 -18.59 4.53
C ASN A 83 24.81 -17.69 4.46
N ILE A 84 24.32 -17.25 5.62
CA ILE A 84 23.12 -16.40 5.78
C ILE A 84 23.18 -15.17 4.86
N LYS A 85 24.33 -14.49 4.77
CA LYS A 85 24.47 -13.27 3.98
C LYS A 85 24.30 -13.53 2.48
N GLN A 86 24.79 -14.66 1.99
CA GLN A 86 24.64 -15.03 0.58
C GLN A 86 23.19 -15.33 0.24
N ILE A 87 22.47 -15.99 1.14
CA ILE A 87 21.06 -16.32 0.94
C ILE A 87 20.17 -15.07 1.06
N GLN A 88 20.46 -14.17 2.00
CA GLN A 88 19.80 -12.85 2.05
C GLN A 88 19.96 -12.10 0.73
N ARG A 89 21.17 -12.02 0.17
CA ARG A 89 21.41 -11.39 -1.14
C ARG A 89 20.64 -12.08 -2.27
N GLN A 90 20.55 -13.40 -2.25
CA GLN A 90 19.78 -14.14 -3.25
C GLN A 90 18.27 -13.83 -3.13
N LEU A 91 17.73 -13.82 -1.92
CA LEU A 91 16.33 -13.49 -1.67
C LEU A 91 16.01 -12.04 -2.06
N GLU A 92 16.88 -11.09 -1.72
CA GLU A 92 16.77 -9.69 -2.15
C GLU A 92 16.81 -9.56 -3.69
N GLY A 93 17.71 -10.31 -4.34
CA GLY A 93 17.80 -10.36 -5.80
C GLY A 93 16.54 -10.93 -6.45
N ASP A 94 16.02 -12.04 -5.92
CA ASP A 94 14.78 -12.65 -6.39
C ASP A 94 13.57 -11.71 -6.19
N GLN A 95 13.48 -11.07 -5.01
CA GLN A 95 12.44 -10.10 -4.70
C GLN A 95 12.50 -8.92 -5.67
N LYS A 96 13.69 -8.37 -5.91
CA LYS A 96 13.89 -7.26 -6.86
C LYS A 96 13.50 -7.65 -8.28
N ALA A 97 13.87 -8.85 -8.73
CA ALA A 97 13.49 -9.35 -10.05
C ALA A 97 11.97 -9.52 -10.19
N LEU A 98 11.32 -10.11 -9.18
CA LEU A 98 9.87 -10.29 -9.14
C LEU A 98 9.12 -8.95 -9.19
N ILE A 99 9.54 -7.97 -8.38
CA ILE A 99 8.91 -6.65 -8.35
C ILE A 99 9.15 -5.90 -9.67
N SER A 100 10.34 -6.04 -10.27
CA SER A 100 10.63 -5.44 -11.58
C SER A 100 9.74 -6.02 -12.68
N GLU A 101 9.53 -7.34 -12.69
CA GLU A 101 8.61 -8.00 -13.61
C GLU A 101 7.16 -7.54 -13.37
N ALA A 102 6.75 -7.44 -12.09
CA ALA A 102 5.43 -6.94 -11.72
C ALA A 102 5.22 -5.49 -12.18
N LEU A 103 6.24 -4.64 -12.06
CA LEU A 103 6.19 -3.24 -12.51
C LEU A 103 5.97 -3.15 -14.03
N VAL A 104 6.66 -3.98 -14.83
CA VAL A 104 6.41 -4.08 -16.28
C VAL A 104 5.02 -4.63 -16.56
N PHE A 105 4.55 -5.61 -15.78
CA PHE A 105 3.21 -6.18 -15.95
C PHE A 105 2.10 -5.14 -15.75
N VAL A 106 2.31 -4.11 -14.91
CA VAL A 106 1.34 -3.04 -14.69
C VAL A 106 0.94 -2.33 -16.00
N ASP A 107 1.79 -2.32 -17.03
CA ASP A 107 1.49 -1.72 -18.32
C ASP A 107 0.30 -2.40 -19.04
N ARG A 108 0.00 -3.67 -18.72
CA ARG A 108 -1.19 -4.36 -19.23
C ARG A 108 -2.50 -3.75 -18.76
N PHE A 109 -2.47 -2.93 -17.71
CA PHE A 109 -3.65 -2.22 -17.24
C PHE A 109 -3.92 -0.91 -18.01
N GLU A 110 -2.93 -0.37 -18.74
CA GLU A 110 -3.04 0.88 -19.51
C GLU A 110 -4.27 0.95 -20.44
N PRO A 111 -4.62 -0.10 -21.20
CA PRO A 111 -5.80 -0.08 -22.06
C PRO A 111 -7.13 0.11 -21.31
N PHE A 112 -7.17 -0.12 -20.00
CA PHE A 112 -8.36 0.07 -19.18
C PHE A 112 -8.58 1.53 -18.75
N LYS A 113 -7.56 2.40 -18.85
CA LYS A 113 -7.68 3.83 -18.48
C LYS A 113 -8.79 4.56 -19.22
N LYS A 114 -8.99 4.25 -20.50
CA LYS A 114 -10.06 4.87 -21.30
C LYS A 114 -11.48 4.51 -20.81
N TRP A 115 -11.63 3.37 -20.16
CA TRP A 115 -12.91 2.87 -19.66
C TRP A 115 -13.24 3.41 -18.27
N SER A 116 -12.28 3.44 -17.35
CA SER A 116 -12.48 3.90 -15.96
C SER A 116 -11.64 5.15 -15.63
N LEU A 117 -12.31 6.16 -15.07
CA LEU A 117 -11.71 7.42 -14.63
C LEU A 117 -10.66 7.22 -13.51
N MET A 118 -10.88 6.22 -12.64
CA MET A 118 -9.99 5.94 -11.50
C MET A 118 -8.85 4.98 -11.85
N MET A 119 -8.91 4.31 -13.01
CA MET A 119 -7.92 3.32 -13.41
C MET A 119 -6.52 3.94 -13.56
N GLY A 120 -6.43 5.18 -14.05
CA GLY A 120 -5.17 5.92 -14.12
C GLY A 120 -4.50 6.01 -12.75
N ARG A 121 -5.28 6.33 -11.72
CA ARG A 121 -4.79 6.44 -10.34
C ARG A 121 -4.46 5.08 -9.72
N GLN A 122 -5.23 4.03 -10.02
CA GLN A 122 -4.93 2.66 -9.59
C GLN A 122 -3.58 2.18 -10.13
N ILE A 123 -3.33 2.41 -11.42
CA ILE A 123 -2.05 2.11 -12.07
C ILE A 123 -0.92 2.91 -11.43
N ALA A 124 -1.11 4.20 -11.22
CA ALA A 124 -0.14 5.06 -10.54
C ALA A 124 0.18 4.56 -9.12
N THR A 125 -0.83 4.14 -8.35
CA THR A 125 -0.63 3.55 -7.01
C THR A 125 0.18 2.27 -7.06
N MET A 126 -0.14 1.34 -7.97
CA MET A 126 0.62 0.08 -8.10
C MET A 126 2.08 0.36 -8.48
N ARG A 127 2.31 1.23 -9.48
CA ARG A 127 3.67 1.63 -9.86
C ARG A 127 4.43 2.26 -8.70
N MET A 128 3.78 3.17 -7.98
CA MET A 128 4.39 3.83 -6.82
C MET A 128 4.79 2.83 -5.75
N GLN A 129 3.92 1.87 -5.40
CA GLN A 129 4.26 0.82 -4.42
C GLN A 129 5.42 -0.05 -4.88
N PHE A 130 5.45 -0.50 -6.14
CA PHE A 130 6.56 -1.32 -6.66
C PHE A 130 7.86 -0.53 -6.75
N LEU A 131 7.84 0.70 -7.26
CA LEU A 131 9.02 1.58 -7.29
C LEU A 131 9.55 1.85 -5.89
N TYR A 132 8.66 2.06 -4.91
CA TYR A 132 9.04 2.23 -3.51
C TYR A 132 9.76 0.99 -2.99
N GLN A 133 9.22 -0.21 -3.21
CA GLN A 133 9.87 -1.46 -2.80
C GLN A 133 11.21 -1.71 -3.51
N LEU A 134 11.36 -1.24 -4.75
CA LEU A 134 12.64 -1.25 -5.48
C LEU A 134 13.64 -0.19 -4.97
N LYS A 135 13.21 0.68 -4.05
CA LYS A 135 13.95 1.85 -3.56
C LYS A 135 14.30 2.87 -4.66
N ASP A 136 13.54 2.86 -5.76
CA ASP A 136 13.63 3.89 -6.80
C ASP A 136 12.82 5.11 -6.38
N PHE A 137 13.34 5.82 -5.37
CA PHE A 137 12.64 6.92 -4.75
C PHE A 137 12.51 8.14 -5.65
N GLU A 138 13.43 8.34 -6.59
CA GLU A 138 13.35 9.42 -7.56
C GLU A 138 12.13 9.24 -8.47
N ALA A 139 11.90 8.02 -8.97
CA ALA A 139 10.71 7.70 -9.75
C ALA A 139 9.43 7.81 -8.91
N VAL A 140 9.47 7.40 -7.63
CA VAL A 140 8.36 7.60 -6.69
C VAL A 140 8.04 9.09 -6.57
N ASP A 141 9.03 9.94 -6.34
CA ASP A 141 8.83 11.36 -6.10
C ASP A 141 8.29 12.08 -7.34
N LYS A 142 8.78 11.73 -8.54
CA LYS A 142 8.22 12.19 -9.82
C LYS A 142 6.73 11.83 -9.95
N LEU A 143 6.37 10.62 -9.54
CA LEU A 143 5.01 10.11 -9.60
C LEU A 143 4.12 10.78 -8.54
N LEU A 144 4.63 11.04 -7.33
CA LEU A 144 3.95 11.80 -6.27
C LEU A 144 3.73 13.29 -6.64
N ALA A 145 4.67 13.89 -7.38
CA ALA A 145 4.59 15.27 -7.86
C ALA A 145 3.57 15.46 -8.98
N THR A 146 3.08 14.37 -9.61
CA THR A 146 2.08 14.45 -10.67
C THR A 146 0.76 15.00 -10.10
N ALA A 147 0.53 16.29 -10.32
CA ALA A 147 -0.66 16.98 -9.85
C ALA A 147 -1.85 16.75 -10.79
N GLY A 148 -2.97 16.29 -10.23
CA GLY A 148 -4.23 16.19 -10.97
C GLY A 148 -5.23 15.26 -10.29
N LEU A 149 -6.51 15.58 -10.44
CA LEU A 149 -7.61 14.84 -9.82
C LEU A 149 -7.66 13.36 -10.27
N PHE A 150 -7.05 13.01 -11.41
CA PHE A 150 -7.10 11.67 -12.01
C PHE A 150 -5.76 11.08 -12.46
N THR A 151 -4.64 11.73 -12.15
CA THR A 151 -3.31 11.38 -12.71
C THR A 151 -2.34 10.82 -11.66
N GLY A 152 -2.46 11.24 -10.39
CA GLY A 152 -1.58 10.77 -9.31
C GLY A 152 -2.08 9.53 -8.54
N PRO A 153 -1.26 8.95 -7.65
CA PRO A 153 -1.62 7.81 -6.83
C PRO A 153 -2.84 8.08 -5.96
N MET A 154 -3.62 7.05 -5.71
CA MET A 154 -4.59 7.02 -4.61
C MET A 154 -3.89 6.74 -3.28
N PHE A 155 -4.30 7.47 -2.25
CA PHE A 155 -3.83 7.34 -0.87
C PHE A 155 -4.99 6.87 0.02
N MET A 156 -5.51 5.68 -0.29
CA MET A 156 -6.66 5.09 0.43
C MET A 156 -6.22 4.11 1.51
N GLU A 157 -5.01 3.56 1.39
CA GLU A 157 -4.49 2.54 2.31
C GLU A 157 -3.42 3.15 3.22
N PRO A 158 -3.37 2.75 4.51
CA PRO A 158 -2.40 3.27 5.48
C PRO A 158 -0.95 3.22 4.99
N MET A 159 -0.57 2.11 4.34
CA MET A 159 0.78 1.93 3.79
C MET A 159 1.13 2.98 2.73
N THR A 160 0.24 3.25 1.78
CA THR A 160 0.50 4.24 0.71
C THR A 160 0.63 5.66 1.25
N ILE A 161 -0.12 5.98 2.31
CA ILE A 161 -0.03 7.28 3.00
C ILE A 161 1.28 7.35 3.79
N ALA A 162 1.64 6.28 4.50
CA ALA A 162 2.89 6.19 5.26
C ALA A 162 4.12 6.36 4.34
N MET A 163 4.14 5.69 3.18
CA MET A 163 5.15 5.87 2.14
C MET A 163 5.26 7.33 1.71
N LYS A 164 4.14 8.01 1.45
CA LYS A 164 4.13 9.44 1.10
C LYS A 164 4.68 10.32 2.22
N ILE A 165 4.27 10.07 3.47
CA ILE A 165 4.76 10.82 4.63
C ILE A 165 6.28 10.62 4.79
N ALA A 166 6.77 9.39 4.63
CA ALA A 166 8.20 9.08 4.64
C ALA A 166 8.95 9.88 3.56
N ARG A 167 8.44 9.92 2.32
CA ARG A 167 9.05 10.75 1.27
C ARG A 167 9.05 12.24 1.61
N GLN A 168 7.95 12.77 2.15
CA GLN A 168 7.87 14.18 2.54
C GLN A 168 8.84 14.51 3.69
N TYR A 169 9.07 13.58 4.61
CA TYR A 169 10.05 13.71 5.67
C TYR A 169 11.49 13.78 5.12
N GLU A 170 11.85 12.88 4.20
CA GLU A 170 13.17 12.87 3.53
C GLU A 170 13.45 14.17 2.78
N HIS A 171 12.42 14.83 2.26
CA HIS A 171 12.52 16.14 1.60
C HIS A 171 12.45 17.34 2.56
N GLY A 172 12.35 17.12 3.87
CA GLY A 172 12.24 18.19 4.87
C GLY A 172 10.92 18.97 4.84
N GLU A 173 9.87 18.44 4.20
CA GLU A 173 8.59 19.12 3.98
C GLU A 173 7.63 18.97 5.19
N LEU A 174 8.05 19.45 6.35
CA LEU A 174 7.36 19.20 7.64
C LEU A 174 5.90 19.67 7.67
N GLU A 175 5.60 20.85 7.12
CA GLU A 175 4.22 21.34 7.08
C GLU A 175 3.33 20.48 6.18
N LYS A 176 3.87 20.03 5.03
CA LYS A 176 3.13 19.19 4.08
C LYS A 176 2.89 17.80 4.64
N LEU A 177 3.86 17.23 5.37
CA LEU A 177 3.68 15.92 6.00
C LEU A 177 2.65 15.99 7.13
N GLU A 178 2.68 17.02 7.97
CA GLU A 178 1.67 17.21 9.03
C GLU A 178 0.26 17.34 8.44
N ARG A 179 0.10 18.12 7.36
CA ARG A 179 -1.16 18.27 6.65
C ARG A 179 -1.64 16.95 6.06
N THR A 180 -0.72 16.18 5.48
CA THR A 180 -1.00 14.84 4.93
C THR A 180 -1.48 13.90 6.02
N PHE A 181 -0.78 13.84 7.15
CA PHE A 181 -1.17 13.05 8.32
C PHE A 181 -2.58 13.43 8.82
N LYS A 182 -2.81 14.71 9.14
CA LYS A 182 -4.10 15.20 9.67
C LYS A 182 -5.27 14.93 8.72
N SER A 183 -5.04 15.04 7.41
CA SER A 183 -6.08 14.83 6.39
C SER A 183 -6.52 13.37 6.26
N HIS A 184 -5.61 12.42 6.48
CA HIS A 184 -5.89 10.99 6.28
C HIS A 184 -6.19 10.23 7.57
N VAL A 185 -5.55 10.59 8.69
CA VAL A 185 -5.74 9.89 9.97
C VAL A 185 -7.20 9.91 10.43
N LYS A 186 -7.95 10.98 10.14
CA LYS A 186 -9.39 11.10 10.46
C LYS A 186 -10.27 10.04 9.79
N TRP A 187 -9.82 9.46 8.68
CA TRP A 187 -10.51 8.41 7.94
C TRP A 187 -10.05 7.00 8.34
N MET A 188 -8.93 6.90 9.08
CA MET A 188 -8.34 5.63 9.51
C MET A 188 -8.74 5.32 10.94
N ARG A 189 -9.88 4.63 11.10
CA ARG A 189 -10.40 4.19 12.41
C ARG A 189 -9.78 2.86 12.84
N GLY A 190 -9.61 2.68 14.14
CA GLY A 190 -9.07 1.45 14.74
C GLY A 190 -7.63 1.15 14.29
N ASN A 191 -7.30 -0.13 14.18
CA ASN A 191 -5.94 -0.60 13.80
C ASN A 191 -5.44 -0.09 12.45
N ARG A 192 -6.33 0.38 11.55
CA ARG A 192 -5.91 0.96 10.26
C ARG A 192 -5.08 2.24 10.47
N GLY A 193 -5.27 2.95 11.58
CA GLY A 193 -4.50 4.15 11.91
C GLY A 193 -3.11 3.86 12.49
N THR A 194 -2.83 2.65 12.94
CA THR A 194 -1.62 2.31 13.72
C THR A 194 -0.35 2.74 13.02
N LEU A 195 -0.17 2.37 11.74
CA LEU A 195 1.03 2.70 10.97
C LEU A 195 1.21 4.23 10.81
N LEU A 196 0.12 4.98 10.64
CA LEU A 196 0.20 6.45 10.50
C LEU A 196 0.61 7.12 11.80
N TYR A 197 0.05 6.67 12.93
CA TYR A 197 0.46 7.15 14.24
C TYR A 197 1.92 6.80 14.53
N ALA A 198 2.37 5.60 14.16
CA ALA A 198 3.74 5.13 14.33
C ALA A 198 4.75 5.98 13.54
N VAL A 199 4.48 6.23 12.26
CA VAL A 199 5.34 7.07 11.41
C VAL A 199 5.43 8.49 11.97
N MET A 200 4.28 9.07 12.32
CA MET A 200 4.24 10.46 12.77
C MET A 200 4.90 10.64 14.14
N SER A 201 4.69 9.70 15.08
CA SER A 201 5.36 9.75 16.40
C SER A 201 6.87 9.56 16.26
N TRP A 202 7.31 8.67 15.37
CA TRP A 202 8.74 8.48 15.07
C TRP A 202 9.37 9.74 14.47
N ILE A 203 8.71 10.40 13.52
CA ILE A 203 9.20 11.66 12.93
C ILE A 203 9.40 12.72 14.02
N TYR A 204 8.44 12.88 14.94
CA TYR A 204 8.60 13.81 16.07
C TYR A 204 9.79 13.44 16.97
N MET A 205 10.02 12.15 17.23
CA MET A 205 11.20 11.70 17.99
C MET A 205 12.50 12.05 17.27
N GLN A 206 12.58 11.89 15.95
CA GLN A 206 13.77 12.27 15.17
C GLN A 206 14.01 13.80 15.17
N GLN A 207 12.97 14.59 15.37
CA GLN A 207 13.06 16.04 15.49
C GLN A 207 13.38 16.52 16.91
N GLY A 208 13.51 15.60 17.88
CA GLY A 208 13.67 15.94 19.30
C GLY A 208 12.40 16.47 19.96
N GLU A 209 11.24 16.32 19.31
CA GLU A 209 9.94 16.78 19.82
C GLU A 209 9.22 15.67 20.61
N SER A 210 9.89 15.10 21.62
CA SER A 210 9.38 13.98 22.43
C SER A 210 8.00 14.26 23.05
N GLU A 211 7.75 15.51 23.44
CA GLU A 211 6.46 15.95 23.98
C GLU A 211 5.33 15.83 22.95
N LYS A 212 5.57 16.23 21.70
CA LYS A 212 4.58 16.08 20.61
C LYS A 212 4.34 14.62 20.28
N ALA A 213 5.40 13.81 20.26
CA ALA A 213 5.30 12.37 20.10
C ALA A 213 4.44 11.74 21.22
N ARG A 214 4.70 12.08 22.48
CA ARG A 214 3.93 11.59 23.62
C ARG A 214 2.45 11.97 23.52
N MET A 215 2.15 13.25 23.25
CA MET A 215 0.76 13.72 23.09
C MET A 215 0.03 13.00 21.95
N LEU A 216 0.72 12.73 20.85
CA LEU A 216 0.15 11.98 19.74
C LEU A 216 -0.17 10.53 20.15
N LEU A 217 0.75 9.87 20.86
CA LEU A 217 0.58 8.49 21.30
C LEU A 217 -0.51 8.31 22.37
N VAL A 218 -0.78 9.33 23.21
CA VAL A 218 -1.96 9.33 24.10
C VAL A 218 -3.23 9.07 23.30
N LYS A 219 -3.40 9.77 22.17
CA LYS A 219 -4.57 9.56 21.29
C LYS A 219 -4.49 8.22 20.58
N ALA A 220 -3.30 7.83 20.13
CA ALA A 220 -3.11 6.63 19.34
C ALA A 220 -3.44 5.35 20.12
N LYS A 221 -3.00 5.23 21.39
CA LYS A 221 -3.26 4.04 22.21
C LYS A 221 -4.77 3.83 22.45
N ASP A 222 -5.52 4.92 22.63
CA ASP A 222 -6.96 4.85 22.87
C ASP A 222 -7.75 4.51 21.59
N ILE A 223 -7.29 4.98 20.43
CA ILE A 223 -7.97 4.74 19.13
C ILE A 223 -7.62 3.38 18.52
N THR A 224 -6.34 2.98 18.61
CA THR A 224 -5.81 1.80 17.90
C THR A 224 -5.73 0.58 18.79
N SER A 225 -5.65 0.75 20.12
CA SER A 225 -5.39 -0.34 21.07
C SER A 225 -4.15 -1.19 20.73
N ASP A 226 -3.20 -0.64 19.97
CA ASP A 226 -1.98 -1.33 19.59
C ASP A 226 -0.96 -1.35 20.74
N LYS A 227 -0.40 -2.53 21.01
CA LYS A 227 0.54 -2.73 22.12
C LYS A 227 1.86 -1.99 21.93
N THR A 228 2.34 -1.86 20.69
CA THR A 228 3.59 -1.16 20.38
C THR A 228 3.42 0.32 20.66
N LEU A 229 2.32 0.93 20.21
CA LEU A 229 2.04 2.35 20.46
C LEU A 229 1.78 2.64 21.93
N ALA A 230 1.09 1.75 22.65
CA ALA A 230 0.90 1.87 24.10
C ALA A 230 2.23 1.80 24.86
N SER A 231 3.10 0.83 24.52
CA SER A 231 4.42 0.71 25.14
C SER A 231 5.31 1.92 24.84
N ASN A 232 5.31 2.41 23.59
CA ASN A 232 6.05 3.62 23.22
C ASN A 232 5.55 4.85 24.00
N TRP A 233 4.24 4.98 24.20
CA TRP A 233 3.70 6.05 25.05
C TRP A 233 4.24 5.97 26.49
N GLU A 234 4.23 4.79 27.11
CA GLU A 234 4.73 4.58 28.47
C GLU A 234 6.23 4.91 28.59
N LEU A 235 7.03 4.56 27.57
CA LEU A 235 8.44 4.89 27.53
C LEU A 235 8.66 6.41 27.52
N LEU A 236 7.93 7.14 26.66
CA LEU A 236 8.04 8.60 26.59
C LEU A 236 7.48 9.29 27.84
N ALA A 237 6.43 8.75 28.46
CA ALA A 237 5.90 9.27 29.72
C ALA A 237 6.90 9.13 30.88
N ASN A 238 7.78 8.14 30.81
CA ASN A 238 8.82 7.87 31.80
C ASN A 238 10.19 8.46 31.41
N ASN A 239 10.25 9.39 30.45
CA ASN A 239 11.49 9.99 29.93
C ASN A 239 12.53 8.96 29.42
N LYS A 240 12.05 7.81 28.92
CA LYS A 240 12.88 6.74 28.34
C LYS A 240 12.94 6.85 26.82
N ASP A 241 13.19 8.05 26.32
CA ASP A 241 13.18 8.40 24.89
C ASP A 241 14.07 7.48 24.05
N LYS A 242 15.23 7.07 24.59
CA LYS A 242 16.19 6.17 23.92
C LYS A 242 15.66 4.75 23.68
N GLN A 243 14.57 4.35 24.34
CA GLN A 243 13.97 3.02 24.20
C GLN A 243 12.78 3.02 23.24
N PHE A 244 12.35 4.18 22.75
CA PHE A 244 11.29 4.29 21.77
C PHE A 244 11.62 3.48 20.51
N SER A 245 10.71 2.59 20.09
CA SER A 245 10.91 1.79 18.89
C SER A 245 9.59 1.31 18.30
N ASN A 246 9.46 1.40 16.98
CA ASN A 246 8.33 0.84 16.25
C ASN A 246 8.59 -0.60 15.76
N ALA A 247 9.67 -1.25 16.23
CA ALA A 247 10.03 -2.62 15.84
C ALA A 247 8.90 -3.65 16.05
N GLY A 248 8.02 -3.41 17.02
CA GLY A 248 6.84 -4.26 17.29
C GLY A 248 5.84 -4.34 16.13
N LEU A 249 5.87 -3.38 15.19
CA LEU A 249 5.04 -3.38 13.99
C LEU A 249 5.62 -4.24 12.85
N GLY A 250 6.85 -4.74 13.00
CA GLY A 250 7.45 -5.71 12.10
C GLY A 250 7.66 -5.19 10.67
N GLU A 251 7.34 -6.04 9.68
CA GLU A 251 7.66 -5.81 8.27
C GLU A 251 6.99 -4.54 7.71
N GLU A 252 5.77 -4.21 8.14
CA GLU A 252 5.09 -2.99 7.69
C GLU A 252 5.89 -1.73 8.01
N TRP A 253 6.48 -1.67 9.22
CA TRP A 253 7.34 -0.56 9.62
C TRP A 253 8.63 -0.50 8.80
N TYR A 254 9.32 -1.64 8.68
CA TYR A 254 10.59 -1.69 7.95
C TYR A 254 10.44 -1.51 6.44
N SER A 255 9.25 -1.79 5.89
CA SER A 255 8.94 -1.55 4.48
C SER A 255 8.96 -0.07 4.09
N LEU A 256 8.88 0.84 5.08
CA LEU A 256 8.99 2.28 4.86
C LEU A 256 10.44 2.74 4.67
N TYR A 257 11.43 1.91 4.99
CA TYR A 257 12.85 2.23 4.91
C TYR A 257 13.30 3.42 5.77
N LEU A 258 12.51 3.80 6.78
CA LEU A 258 12.89 4.80 7.79
C LEU A 258 13.88 4.25 8.82
N GLU A 259 13.80 2.94 9.09
CA GLU A 259 14.73 2.22 9.97
C GLU A 259 15.12 0.88 9.33
N ALA A 260 16.32 0.39 9.68
CA ALA A 260 16.77 -0.93 9.28
C ALA A 260 16.22 -2.02 10.23
N PRO A 261 15.78 -3.17 9.71
CA PRO A 261 15.37 -4.29 10.57
C PRO A 261 16.56 -4.81 11.39
N PRO A 262 16.34 -5.29 12.62
CA PRO A 262 17.39 -5.87 13.43
C PRO A 262 17.97 -7.10 12.74
N LEU A 263 19.29 -7.27 12.84
CA LEU A 263 19.96 -8.44 12.26
C LEU A 263 19.39 -9.72 12.89
N PRO A 264 19.00 -10.72 12.08
CA PRO A 264 18.51 -11.98 12.62
C PRO A 264 19.58 -12.59 13.51
N LYS A 265 19.25 -12.78 14.80
CA LYS A 265 20.16 -13.42 15.75
C LYS A 265 20.41 -14.84 15.25
N GLN A 266 21.66 -15.16 14.94
CA GLN A 266 22.06 -16.54 14.67
C GLN A 266 21.71 -17.36 15.91
N GLN A 267 20.77 -18.29 15.77
CA GLN A 267 20.50 -19.27 16.81
C GLN A 267 21.74 -20.14 16.92
N ARG A 268 22.59 -19.85 17.90
CA ARG A 268 23.73 -20.70 18.24
C ARG A 268 23.13 -22.04 18.68
N MET A 269 23.26 -23.06 17.83
CA MET A 269 23.03 -24.43 18.27
C MET A 269 24.00 -24.68 19.42
N HIS A 270 23.48 -24.75 20.64
CA HIS A 270 24.24 -25.26 21.76
C HIS A 270 24.43 -26.74 21.45
N GLY A 271 25.59 -27.10 20.91
CA GLY A 271 25.96 -28.48 20.70
C GLY A 271 25.91 -29.17 22.06
N ASN A 272 24.91 -30.01 22.28
CA ASN A 272 24.94 -30.95 23.40
C ASN A 272 26.13 -31.87 23.15
N ALA A 273 27.28 -31.52 23.71
CA ALA A 273 28.39 -32.42 23.93
C ALA A 273 27.97 -33.43 25.02
N HIS A 274 27.04 -34.32 24.69
CA HIS A 274 26.74 -35.53 25.44
C HIS A 274 27.00 -36.71 24.51
N GLY A 275 28.29 -37.00 24.33
CA GLY A 275 28.75 -38.15 23.54
C GLY A 275 30.23 -38.46 23.72
N GLY A 276 30.89 -37.87 24.73
CA GLY A 276 32.28 -38.15 25.04
C GLY A 276 32.41 -38.98 26.31
N ARG A 277 32.20 -40.31 26.21
CA ARG A 277 32.97 -41.38 26.91
C ARG A 277 32.31 -42.76 26.81
N ARG A 278 33.20 -43.77 26.72
CA ARG A 278 33.06 -45.25 26.77
C ARG A 278 32.87 -45.89 25.39
N PHE A 279 33.78 -46.68 24.83
CA PHE A 279 35.01 -47.36 25.29
C PHE A 279 36.08 -47.28 24.19
#